data_AF-A0A7J5WQ70-F1
#
_entry.id   AF-A0A7J5WQ70-F1
#
_cell.length_a   1.000
_cell.length_b   1.000
_cell.length_c   1.000
_cell.angle_alpha   90.00
_cell.angle_beta   90.00
_cell.angle_gamma   90.00
#
_symmetry.space_group_name_H-M   'P 1'
#
loop_
_entity.id
_entity.type
_entity.pdbx_description
1 polymer ?
#
loop_
_entity_poly.entity_id
_entity_poly.type
_entity_poly.pdbx_seq_one_letter_code
_entity_poly.pdbx_strand_id
1 'polypeptide(L)' 'SPDIRAGQALLIAALSAEGKSTIQNIEQIDRGYQFIDQRLRNLGADIKRVS' A
#
# COMPACT_ATOMS: atom_id res chain seq x y z
N SER A 1 17.51 6.40 0.24
CA SER A 1 16.51 6.13 -0.80
C SER A 1 15.45 5.23 -0.19
N PRO A 2 14.20 5.67 0.02
CA PRO A 2 13.13 4.75 0.42
C PRO A 2 12.97 3.71 -0.69
N ASP A 3 13.21 2.43 -0.40
CA ASP A 3 13.16 1.36 -1.39
C ASP A 3 11.70 1.06 -1.77
N ILE A 4 11.37 1.19 -3.06
CA ILE A 4 10.03 0.99 -3.60
C ILE A 4 9.49 -0.43 -3.34
N ARG A 5 10.37 -1.43 -3.26
CA ARG A 5 10.03 -2.83 -2.98
C ARG A 5 9.77 -3.03 -1.49
N ALA A 6 10.51 -2.34 -0.62
CA ALA A 6 10.23 -2.34 0.81
C ALA A 6 8.83 -1.78 1.10
N GLY A 7 8.44 -0.72 0.40
CA GLY A 7 7.08 -0.18 0.50
C GLY A 7 5.99 -1.18 0.08
N GLN A 8 6.19 -1.90 -1.03
CA GLN A 8 5.26 -2.96 -1.45
C GLN A 8 5.19 -4.13 -0.46
N ALA A 9 6.34 -4.56 0.07
CA ALA A 9 6.37 -5.62 1.07
C ALA A 9 5.57 -5.21 2.32
N LEU A 10 5.72 -3.95 2.76
CA LEU A 10 4.94 -3.42 3.88
C LEU A 10 3.44 -3.35 3.58
N LEU A 11 3.07 -2.97 2.36
CA LEU A 11 1.67 -2.96 1.91
C LEU A 11 1.03 -4.35 1.97
N ILE A 12 1.73 -5.37 1.47
CA ILE A 12 1.26 -6.77 1.51
C ILE A 12 1.17 -7.27 2.97
N ALA A 13 2.16 -6.92 3.80
CA ALA A 13 2.13 -7.26 5.22
C ALA A 13 0.92 -6.62 5.92
N ALA A 14 0.64 -5.34 5.65
CA ALA A 14 -0.51 -4.63 6.21
C ALA A 14 -1.86 -5.22 5.77
N LEU A 15 -1.97 -5.72 4.53
CA LEU A 15 -3.16 -6.42 4.04
C LEU A 15 -3.37 -7.78 4.73
N SER A 16 -2.29 -8.41 5.20
CA SER A 16 -2.33 -9.70 5.89
C SER A 16 -2.45 -9.56 7.41
N ALA A 17 -2.20 -8.37 7.95
CA ALA A 17 -2.18 -8.12 9.39
C ALA A 17 -3.59 -8.10 9.97
N GLU A 18 -3.74 -8.64 11.17
CA GLU A 18 -4.98 -8.51 11.92
C GLU A 18 -5.16 -7.06 12.44
N GLY A 19 -6.38 -6.55 12.34
CA GLY A 19 -6.73 -5.20 12.78
C GLY A 19 -6.50 -4.14 11.70
N LYS A 20 -6.08 -2.94 12.12
CA LYS A 20 -5.93 -1.78 11.24
C LYS A 20 -4.48 -1.32 11.16
N SER A 21 -3.92 -1.39 9.96
CA SER A 21 -2.60 -0.84 9.65
C SER A 21 -2.72 0.57 9.08
N THR A 22 -1.71 1.42 9.33
CA THR A 22 -1.56 2.73 8.68
C THR A 22 -0.16 2.82 8.10
N ILE A 23 -0.08 3.05 6.79
CA ILE A 23 1.18 3.18 6.06
C ILE A 23 1.38 4.66 5.70
N GLN A 24 2.55 5.20 6.01
CA GLN A 24 2.96 6.56 5.65
C GLN A 24 3.88 6.55 4.42
N ASN A 25 4.04 7.71 3.78
CA ASN A 25 4.94 7.92 2.64
C ASN A 25 4.61 7.03 1.42
N ILE A 26 3.31 6.87 1.13
CA ILE A 26 2.80 6.03 0.03
C ILE A 26 3.27 6.52 -1.35
N GLU A 27 3.66 7.79 -1.48
CA GLU A 27 4.18 8.37 -2.71
C GLU A 27 5.45 7.67 -3.21
N GLN A 28 6.22 7.04 -2.31
CA GLN A 28 7.40 6.26 -2.71
C GLN A 28 7.00 4.99 -3.47
N ILE A 29 5.87 4.39 -3.10
CA ILE A 29 5.34 3.19 -3.75
C ILE A 29 4.74 3.54 -5.12
N ASP A 30 4.06 4.70 -5.23
CA ASP A 30 3.44 5.17 -6.46
C ASP A 30 4.44 5.31 -7.63
N ARG A 31 5.70 5.64 -7.34
CA ARG A 31 6.78 5.77 -8.34
C ARG A 31 7.01 4.49 -9.15
N GLY A 32 6.71 3.32 -8.59
CA GLY A 32 6.84 2.02 -9.27
C GLY A 32 5.52 1.28 -9.46
N TYR A 33 4.46 1.70 -8.76
CA TYR A 33 3.18 0.99 -8.71
C TYR A 33 2.02 1.98 -8.75
N GLN A 34 1.81 2.55 -9.92
CA GLN A 34 0.76 3.55 -10.12
C GLN A 34 -0.62 2.99 -9.80
N PHE A 35 -1.43 3.78 -9.07
CA PHE A 35 -2.80 3.45 -8.67
C PHE A 35 -2.93 2.11 -7.93
N ILE A 36 -1.91 1.72 -7.16
CA ILE A 36 -1.91 0.42 -6.46
C ILE A 36 -3.11 0.27 -5.52
N ASP A 37 -3.53 1.35 -4.86
CA ASP A 37 -4.69 1.35 -3.98
C ASP A 37 -6.00 1.03 -4.73
N GLN A 38 -6.15 1.56 -5.95
CA GLN A 38 -7.33 1.30 -6.78
C GLN A 38 -7.31 -0.14 -7.29
N ARG A 39 -6.14 -0.61 -7.74
CA ARG A 39 -5.97 -1.99 -8.22
C ARG A 39 -6.27 -3.00 -7.12
N LEU A 40 -5.79 -2.77 -5.91
CA LEU A 40 -6.04 -3.65 -4.77
C LEU A 40 -7.52 -3.59 -4.32
N ARG A 41 -8.16 -2.42 -4.31
CA ARG A 41 -9.61 -2.31 -4.06
C ARG A 41 -10.44 -3.09 -5.09
N ASN A 42 -10.05 -3.04 -6.36
CA ASN A 42 -10.71 -3.83 -7.42
C ASN A 42 -10.55 -5.34 -7.23
N LEU A 43 -9.56 -5.78 -6.44
CA LEU A 43 -9.36 -7.17 -6.04
C LEU A 43 -10.05 -7.52 -4.70
N GLY A 44 -10.77 -6.57 -4.09
CA GLY A 44 -11.49 -6.77 -2.83
C GLY A 44 -10.72 -6.37 -1.57
N ALA A 45 -9.57 -5.70 -1.68
CA ALA A 45 -8.86 -5.20 -0.50
C ALA A 45 -9.61 -4.06 0.19
N ASP A 46 -9.79 -4.16 1.50
CA ASP A 46 -10.30 -3.06 2.33
C ASP A 46 -9.18 -2.09 2.68
N ILE A 47 -8.95 -1.13 1.78
CA ILE A 47 -7.95 -0.07 1.94
C ILE A 47 -8.50 1.27 1.51
N LYS A 48 -8.00 2.34 2.15
CA LYS A 48 -8.35 3.72 1.80
C LYS A 48 -7.10 4.58 1.83
N ARG A 49 -6.89 5.38 0.78
CA ARG A 49 -5.90 6.46 0.80
C ARG A 49 -6.47 7.64 1.59
N VAL A 50 -5.71 8.09 2.56
CA VAL A 50 -5.96 9.29 3.36
C VAL A 50 -4.84 10.28 3.05
N SER A 51 -5.24 11.49 2.63
CA SER A 51 -4.37 12.62 2.27
C SER A 51 -4.21 13.60 3.42
#